data_AF-A0A7C2W9D3-F1
#
_entry.id   AF-A0A7C2W9D3-F1
#
_cell.length_a   1.000
_cell.length_b   1.000
_cell.length_c   1.000
_cell.angle_alpha   90.00
_cell.angle_beta   90.00
_cell.angle_gamma   90.00
#
_symmetry.space_group_name_H-M   'P 1'
#
loop_
_entity.id
_entity.type
_entity.pdbx_description
1 polymer ?
#
loop_
_entity_poly.entity_id
_entity_poly.type
_entity_poly.pdbx_seq_one_letter_code
_entity_poly.pdbx_strand_id
1 'polypeptide(L)'
;MRTCILMGLVGLAGSLAAAGATVLAGQAPGADGDYWVGAMREVHGRFDGRAGTFAHFGDSITVTLAYWTPLLYERKNTPQQMTADFELVKGTLRQECWREWKGPEFGNEGSMTIRWAR
;
A
#
# COMPACT_ATOMS: atom_id res chain seq x y z
N MET A 1 27.51 -52.70 -46.07
CA MET A 1 27.42 -51.51 -46.95
C MET A 1 26.29 -50.62 -46.43
N ARG A 2 26.55 -49.29 -46.33
CA ARG A 2 25.76 -48.20 -45.68
C ARG A 2 26.07 -48.02 -44.17
N THR A 3 27.11 -47.27 -43.73
CA THR A 3 27.23 -45.78 -43.56
C THR A 3 26.01 -45.16 -42.85
N CYS A 4 26.03 -44.32 -41.78
CA CYS A 4 27.00 -43.48 -41.05
C CYS A 4 26.53 -43.34 -39.57
N ILE A 5 27.37 -43.48 -38.54
CA ILE A 5 27.94 -42.43 -37.65
C ILE A 5 27.06 -41.16 -37.46
N LEU A 6 26.56 -40.90 -36.23
CA LEU A 6 27.01 -39.79 -35.35
C LEU A 6 26.23 -39.73 -34.01
N MET A 7 27.00 -39.54 -32.93
CA MET A 7 26.75 -38.76 -31.69
C MET A 7 25.37 -38.89 -31.03
N GLY A 8 25.25 -39.32 -29.77
CA GLY A 8 26.01 -38.88 -28.61
C GLY A 8 24.99 -38.41 -27.57
N LEU A 9 24.85 -39.15 -26.46
CA LEU A 9 25.25 -38.73 -25.12
C LEU A 9 24.19 -37.92 -24.35
N VAL A 10 23.87 -38.45 -23.16
CA VAL A 10 23.46 -37.74 -21.92
C VAL A 10 22.01 -37.27 -21.89
N GLY A 11 21.24 -37.46 -20.83
CA GLY A 11 21.51 -37.95 -19.48
C GLY A 11 20.25 -37.77 -18.64
N LEU A 12 20.20 -38.51 -17.52
CA LEU A 12 19.11 -38.56 -16.54
C LEU A 12 18.48 -37.19 -16.25
N ALA A 13 17.16 -37.11 -16.45
CA ALA A 13 16.30 -36.10 -15.84
C ALA A 13 16.18 -36.40 -14.34
N GLY A 14 17.08 -35.82 -13.54
CA GLY A 14 17.00 -35.80 -12.09
C GLY A 14 16.24 -34.57 -11.61
N SER A 15 14.99 -34.78 -11.20
CA SER A 15 14.14 -33.75 -10.57
C SER A 15 14.70 -33.36 -9.20
N LEU A 16 15.25 -32.14 -9.08
CA LEU A 16 15.57 -31.54 -7.78
C LEU A 16 14.48 -30.52 -7.45
N ALA A 17 13.55 -30.92 -6.58
CA ALA A 17 12.52 -30.05 -6.04
C ALA A 17 13.17 -28.95 -5.19
N ALA A 18 13.07 -27.71 -5.64
CA ALA A 18 13.45 -26.55 -4.84
C ALA A 18 12.47 -26.44 -3.67
N ALA A 19 12.98 -26.65 -2.45
CA ALA A 19 12.28 -26.37 -1.22
C ALA A 19 12.00 -24.86 -1.16
N GLY A 20 10.77 -24.47 -1.51
CA GLY A 20 10.29 -23.10 -1.37
C GLY A 20 10.23 -22.74 0.10
N ALA A 21 11.13 -21.86 0.56
CA ALA A 21 11.00 -21.23 1.85
C ALA A 21 9.71 -20.41 1.86
N THR A 22 8.67 -20.96 2.49
CA THR A 22 7.42 -20.24 2.74
C THR A 22 7.75 -19.13 3.72
N VAL A 23 7.80 -17.88 3.22
CA VAL A 23 7.81 -16.71 4.10
C VAL A 23 6.48 -16.75 4.85
N LEU A 24 6.53 -17.10 6.13
CA LEU A 24 5.42 -16.89 7.06
C LEU A 24 5.19 -15.38 7.13
N ALA A 25 4.25 -14.88 6.34
CA ALA A 25 3.70 -13.55 6.56
C ALA A 25 3.20 -13.51 8.01
N GLY A 26 3.84 -12.69 8.84
CA GLY A 26 3.40 -12.51 10.22
C GLY A 26 1.94 -12.10 10.22
N GLN A 27 1.07 -12.97 10.72
CA GLN A 27 -0.33 -12.62 10.93
C GLN A 27 -0.37 -11.54 12.00
N ALA A 28 -0.87 -10.35 11.65
CA ALA A 28 -1.18 -9.33 12.62
C ALA A 28 -2.16 -9.91 13.65
N PRO A 29 -2.02 -9.60 14.95
CA PRO A 29 -2.86 -10.18 15.99
C PRO A 29 -4.34 -9.84 15.73
N GLY A 30 -5.14 -10.86 15.46
CA GLY A 30 -6.59 -10.76 15.37
C GLY A 30 -7.23 -11.11 16.70
N ALA A 31 -7.85 -10.13 17.36
CA ALA A 31 -8.86 -10.39 18.39
C ALA A 31 -9.99 -9.35 18.45
N ASP A 32 -10.02 -8.39 17.52
CA ASP A 32 -11.13 -7.44 17.26
C ASP A 32 -11.24 -7.16 15.74
N GLY A 33 -10.87 -8.14 14.90
CA GLY A 33 -10.28 -7.92 13.57
C GLY A 33 -11.03 -7.06 12.54
N ASP A 34 -12.35 -6.94 12.62
CA ASP A 34 -13.17 -6.31 11.56
C ASP A 34 -14.19 -5.28 12.05
N TYR A 35 -14.24 -4.92 13.35
CA TYR A 35 -15.31 -4.05 13.87
C TYR A 35 -15.40 -2.69 13.15
N TRP A 36 -14.25 -2.22 12.66
CA TRP A 36 -14.13 -0.96 11.94
C TRP A 36 -14.40 -1.12 10.43
N VAL A 37 -14.26 -2.32 9.86
CA VAL A 37 -14.34 -2.55 8.40
C VAL A 37 -15.74 -2.20 7.88
N GLY A 38 -16.80 -2.63 8.59
CA GLY A 38 -18.18 -2.28 8.24
C GLY A 38 -18.40 -0.77 8.23
N ALA A 39 -18.01 -0.09 9.32
CA ALA A 39 -18.14 1.35 9.45
C ALA A 39 -17.33 2.12 8.38
N MET A 40 -16.10 1.69 8.09
CA MET A 40 -15.28 2.35 7.07
C MET A 40 -15.80 2.11 5.65
N ARG A 41 -16.47 0.98 5.38
CA ARG A 41 -17.19 0.78 4.10
C ARG A 41 -18.33 1.77 3.96
N GLU A 42 -19.07 2.06 5.03
CA GLU A 42 -20.13 3.08 5.01
C GLU A 42 -19.58 4.49 4.80
N VAL A 43 -18.48 4.85 5.48
CA VAL A 43 -17.78 6.13 5.26
C VAL A 43 -17.32 6.23 3.80
N HIS A 44 -16.68 5.20 3.27
CA HIS A 44 -16.24 5.15 1.87
C HIS A 44 -17.41 5.24 0.90
N GLY A 45 -18.53 4.57 1.17
CA GLY A 45 -19.72 4.60 0.30
C GLY A 45 -20.39 5.97 0.18
N ARG A 46 -20.14 6.87 1.13
CA ARG A 46 -20.62 8.26 1.10
C ARG A 46 -19.65 9.23 0.44
N PHE A 47 -18.42 8.79 0.18
CA PHE A 47 -17.39 9.64 -0.38
C PHE A 47 -17.55 9.73 -1.90
N ASP A 48 -17.99 10.90 -2.39
CA ASP A 48 -17.91 11.25 -3.80
C ASP A 48 -16.60 12.00 -4.07
N GLY A 49 -15.60 11.25 -4.53
CA GLY A 49 -14.26 11.74 -4.76
C GLY A 49 -13.96 11.97 -6.24
N ARG A 50 -13.19 13.01 -6.53
CA ARG A 50 -12.55 13.15 -7.84
C ARG A 50 -11.35 12.20 -7.92
N ALA A 51 -11.16 11.52 -9.05
CA ALA A 51 -9.95 10.73 -9.28
C ALA A 51 -8.67 11.54 -8.99
N GLY A 52 -7.71 10.92 -8.30
CA GLY A 52 -6.47 11.56 -7.86
C GLY A 52 -6.61 12.40 -6.58
N THR A 53 -7.73 12.34 -5.86
CA THR A 53 -7.83 12.90 -4.50
C THR A 53 -7.58 11.84 -3.45
N PHE A 54 -7.12 12.28 -2.28
CA PHE A 54 -6.96 11.42 -1.11
C PHE A 54 -7.74 12.02 0.07
N ALA A 55 -8.74 11.29 0.55
CA ALA A 55 -9.50 11.66 1.73
C ALA A 55 -8.70 11.34 3.00
N HIS A 56 -8.38 12.37 3.78
CA HIS A 56 -7.84 12.19 5.11
C HIS A 56 -8.95 12.38 6.14
N PHE A 57 -9.02 11.45 7.08
CA PHE A 57 -9.84 11.54 8.28
C PHE A 57 -8.89 11.33 9.44
N GLY A 58 -8.69 12.34 10.26
CA GLY A 58 -7.56 12.30 11.18
C GLY A 58 -7.68 13.27 12.33
N ASP A 59 -6.65 13.22 13.16
CA ASP A 59 -6.50 14.04 14.35
C ASP A 59 -5.41 15.11 14.12
N SER A 60 -4.81 15.60 15.22
CA SER A 60 -3.70 16.55 15.16
C SER A 60 -2.52 16.08 14.32
N ILE A 61 -2.31 14.78 14.11
CA ILE A 61 -1.24 14.23 13.25
C ILE A 61 -1.44 14.65 11.79
N THR A 62 -2.69 14.76 11.33
CA THR A 62 -2.99 15.18 9.96
C THR A 62 -2.69 16.67 9.77
N VAL A 63 -3.06 17.52 10.73
CA VAL A 63 -2.80 18.97 10.66
C VAL A 63 -1.33 19.31 10.90
N THR A 64 -0.65 18.59 11.79
CA THR A 64 0.79 18.77 12.04
C THR A 64 1.66 18.27 10.87
N LEU A 65 1.05 17.62 9.87
CA LEU A 65 1.73 17.06 8.70
C LEU A 65 2.74 15.96 9.08
N ALA A 66 2.60 15.36 10.26
CA ALA A 66 3.51 14.32 10.73
C ALA A 66 3.26 12.98 10.02
N TYR A 67 2.07 12.80 9.46
CA TYR A 67 1.73 11.67 8.59
C TYR A 67 1.61 12.12 7.12
N TRP A 68 1.89 11.17 6.22
CA TRP A 68 1.81 11.29 4.75
C TRP A 68 2.77 12.29 4.11
N THR A 69 2.68 13.55 4.50
CA THR A 69 3.47 14.67 3.99
C THR A 69 4.99 14.44 4.01
N PRO A 70 5.59 13.86 5.08
CA PRO A 70 7.04 13.71 5.14
C PRO A 70 7.60 12.78 4.07
N LEU A 71 6.74 11.90 3.51
CA LEU A 71 7.09 11.03 2.40
C LEU A 71 7.51 11.81 1.16
N LEU A 72 7.17 13.10 1.01
CA LEU A 72 7.67 13.94 -0.08
C LEU A 72 9.19 14.19 0.00
N TYR A 73 9.74 14.22 1.21
CA TYR A 73 11.12 14.65 1.45
C TYR A 73 12.07 13.47 1.56
N GLU A 74 11.86 12.59 2.53
CA GLU A 74 12.81 11.54 2.87
C GLU A 74 12.12 10.22 3.20
N ARG A 75 12.70 9.12 2.69
CA ARG A 75 12.17 7.76 2.76
C ARG A 75 13.32 6.79 3.07
N LYS A 76 13.84 6.82 4.31
CA LYS A 76 14.98 5.99 4.74
C LYS A 76 14.62 4.51 4.77
N ASN A 77 15.59 3.64 4.49
CA ASN A 77 15.49 2.18 4.60
C ASN A 77 14.28 1.58 3.85
N THR A 78 13.90 2.18 2.72
CA THR A 78 12.73 1.75 1.96
C THR A 78 13.08 0.65 0.97
N PRO A 79 12.34 -0.48 0.97
CA PRO A 79 12.48 -1.50 -0.06
C PRO A 79 12.16 -0.94 -1.45
N GLN A 80 12.72 -1.55 -2.50
CA GLN A 80 12.51 -1.10 -3.89
C GLN A 80 11.02 -1.00 -4.25
N GLN A 81 10.20 -1.95 -3.77
CA GLN A 81 8.75 -1.95 -4.01
C GLN A 81 8.08 -0.68 -3.47
N MET A 82 8.45 -0.24 -2.26
CA MET A 82 7.87 0.97 -1.65
C MET A 82 8.21 2.23 -2.46
N THR A 83 9.40 2.29 -3.07
CA THR A 83 9.76 3.40 -3.96
C THR A 83 8.87 3.42 -5.20
N ALA A 84 8.61 2.27 -5.82
CA ALA A 84 7.72 2.18 -6.97
C ALA A 84 6.27 2.58 -6.61
N ASP A 85 5.77 2.11 -5.46
CA ASP A 85 4.44 2.46 -4.96
C ASP A 85 4.32 3.96 -4.67
N PHE A 86 5.36 4.56 -4.08
CA PHE A 86 5.40 5.99 -3.83
C PHE A 86 5.36 6.81 -5.12
N GLU A 87 6.14 6.46 -6.14
CA GLU A 87 6.13 7.19 -7.42
C GLU A 87 4.79 7.07 -8.14
N LEU A 88 4.13 5.90 -8.08
CA LEU A 88 2.78 5.72 -8.61
C LEU A 88 1.78 6.64 -7.91
N VAL A 89 1.79 6.64 -6.58
CA VAL A 89 0.90 7.49 -5.76
C VAL A 89 1.16 8.96 -6.04
N LYS A 90 2.44 9.38 -6.06
CA LYS A 90 2.84 10.77 -6.31
C LYS A 90 2.45 11.26 -7.70
N GLY A 91 2.55 10.41 -8.72
CA GLY A 91 2.13 10.75 -10.08
C GLY A 91 0.61 10.81 -10.26
N THR A 92 -0.14 10.08 -9.43
CA THR A 92 -1.61 9.99 -9.52
C THR A 92 -2.31 11.05 -8.68
N LEU A 93 -1.75 11.39 -7.51
CA LEU A 93 -2.39 12.31 -6.58
C LEU A 93 -2.21 13.76 -7.00
N ARG A 94 -3.28 14.53 -6.81
CA ARG A 94 -3.28 15.97 -6.85
C ARG A 94 -2.29 16.55 -5.85
N GLN A 95 -1.58 17.60 -6.23
CA GLN A 95 -0.55 18.21 -5.38
C GLN A 95 -1.13 18.68 -4.05
N GLU A 96 -2.36 19.23 -4.07
CA GLU A 96 -3.04 19.79 -2.91
C GLU A 96 -3.31 18.74 -1.80
N CYS A 97 -3.36 17.45 -2.17
CA CYS A 97 -3.57 16.37 -1.20
C CYS A 97 -2.37 16.16 -0.28
N TRP A 98 -1.18 16.62 -0.67
CA TRP A 98 0.03 16.40 0.11
C TRP A 98 0.12 17.34 1.31
N ARG A 99 -0.15 18.65 1.15
CA ARG A 99 0.07 19.63 2.22
C ARG A 99 -1.07 20.62 2.41
N GLU A 100 -1.76 20.96 1.33
CA GLU A 100 -2.63 22.13 1.25
C GLU A 100 -4.02 21.85 1.81
N TRP A 101 -4.58 20.65 1.57
CA TRP A 101 -5.88 20.27 2.09
C TRP A 101 -5.76 19.60 3.46
N LYS A 102 -5.42 20.40 4.47
CA LYS A 102 -5.22 20.00 5.88
C LYS A 102 -5.84 21.06 6.79
N GLY A 103 -6.53 20.65 7.84
CA GLY A 103 -7.20 21.56 8.76
C GLY A 103 -8.71 21.33 8.89
N PRO A 104 -9.36 22.08 9.79
CA PRO A 104 -10.79 21.94 10.10
C PRO A 104 -11.68 22.25 8.89
N GLU A 105 -11.27 23.15 8.00
CA GLU A 105 -11.98 23.48 6.77
C GLU A 105 -12.01 22.32 5.75
N PHE A 106 -11.12 21.35 5.91
CA PHE A 106 -11.07 20.12 5.12
C PHE A 106 -11.55 18.88 5.90
N GLY A 107 -12.07 19.06 7.11
CA GLY A 107 -12.64 17.99 7.93
C GLY A 107 -11.62 16.99 8.48
N ASN A 108 -10.34 17.38 8.56
CA ASN A 108 -9.25 16.46 8.94
C ASN A 108 -8.37 17.00 10.09
N GLU A 109 -9.00 17.76 11.00
CA GLU A 109 -8.43 18.21 12.27
C GLU A 109 -9.02 17.45 13.46
N GLY A 110 -8.17 17.12 14.43
CA GLY A 110 -8.56 16.51 15.70
C GLY A 110 -9.39 17.43 16.60
N SER A 111 -9.77 16.94 17.78
CA SER A 111 -10.66 17.64 18.74
C SER A 111 -12.13 17.71 18.31
N MET A 112 -12.47 17.27 17.11
CA MET A 112 -13.84 16.98 16.71
C MET A 112 -14.19 15.54 17.12
N THR A 113 -15.25 15.36 17.90
CA THR A 113 -15.87 14.03 18.09
C THR A 113 -16.25 13.45 16.73
N ILE A 114 -16.38 12.12 16.58
CA ILE A 114 -16.86 11.41 15.37
C ILE A 114 -18.24 11.87 14.83
N ARG A 115 -18.84 12.90 15.43
CA ARG A 115 -20.08 13.56 15.01
C ARG A 115 -20.09 14.01 13.56
N TRP A 116 -18.93 14.34 12.98
CA TRP A 116 -18.84 14.73 11.57
C TRP A 116 -19.05 13.54 10.62
N ALA A 117 -18.84 12.30 11.07
CA ALA A 117 -18.96 11.09 10.23
C ALA A 117 -20.39 10.51 10.19
N ARG A 118 -21.39 11.23 10.73
CA ARG A 118 -22.78 10.78 10.87
C ARG A 118 -23.59 11.01 9.60
#